data_AF-A0AAE4WXT4-F1
#
_entry.id   AF-A0AAE4WXT4-F1
#
_cell.length_a   1.000
_cell.length_b   1.000
_cell.length_c   1.000
_cell.angle_alpha   90.00
_cell.angle_beta   90.00
_cell.angle_gamma   90.00
#
_symmetry.space_group_name_H-M   'P 1'
#
loop_
_entity.id
_entity.type
_entity.pdbx_description
1 polymer ?
#
loop_
_entity_poly.entity_id
_entity_poly.type
_entity_poly.pdbx_seq_one_letter_code
_entity_poly.pdbx_strand_id
1 'polypeptide(L)'
;MGAVIPLGDKKNKQASVQPLVDLTRNGMERVNQLILSKAGSDVQMIPEVANHLISSGGKRLRPMLTLASAAMFGYEGEGHIKLATSVEFMHTATLLHDDVVDESDLRRGKSTARMIWGNQASVLVGDFLLGQAFRMMVEVGSLEALDVLSTAASVIAEGEVLQLSVAKNMETTEDDYQAVIRAKTAALFAAAAEVGPIVAGTDKGARNALKSYGMNLGLAFQLVDDALDYGGKVADLGKNTGDDFREGKITLPVILAYRRGNETERGFWREALEGGRHDDANLEKAMGLITKYNGLSDTVARAIHYGDVARDALAPVPDGVWKDALMDVIDFCIERVS
;
A
#
# COMPACT_ATOMS: atom_id res chain seq x y z
N MET A 1 -34.67 37.10 16.31
CA MET A 1 -33.20 37.20 16.30
C MET A 1 -32.67 35.80 16.10
N GLY A 2 -32.21 35.48 14.89
CA GLY A 2 -31.66 34.16 14.57
C GLY A 2 -30.30 34.01 15.23
N ALA A 3 -30.17 33.03 16.13
CA ALA A 3 -28.91 32.70 16.76
C ALA A 3 -28.02 32.03 15.70
N VAL A 4 -26.98 32.76 15.27
CA VAL A 4 -25.88 32.18 14.49
C VAL A 4 -25.12 31.28 15.46
N ILE A 5 -25.25 29.97 15.30
CA ILE A 5 -24.41 28.99 15.99
C ILE A 5 -23.04 29.08 15.32
N PRO A 6 -21.97 29.47 16.04
CA PRO A 6 -20.64 29.44 15.46
C PRO A 6 -20.29 27.97 15.17
N LEU A 7 -20.03 27.65 13.90
CA LEU A 7 -19.32 26.43 13.55
C LEU A 7 -17.96 26.53 14.26
N GLY A 8 -17.80 25.76 15.33
CA GLY A 8 -16.55 25.75 16.09
C GLY A 8 -15.40 25.45 15.15
N ASP A 9 -14.39 26.32 15.18
CA ASP A 9 -13.10 26.08 14.55
C ASP A 9 -12.60 24.70 15.02
N LYS A 10 -12.71 23.68 14.15
CA LYS A 10 -11.93 22.47 14.28
C LYS A 10 -10.48 22.93 14.14
N LYS A 11 -9.82 23.19 15.27
CA LYS A 11 -8.39 23.44 15.36
C LYS A 11 -7.68 22.47 14.42
N ASN A 12 -6.88 23.01 13.48
CA ASN A 12 -5.93 22.29 12.65
C ASN A 12 -5.15 21.27 13.51
N LYS A 13 -5.67 20.05 13.59
CA LYS A 13 -4.99 18.92 14.16
C LYS A 13 -4.35 18.27 12.95
N GLN A 14 -3.03 18.36 12.85
CA GLN A 14 -2.27 17.73 11.77
C GLN A 14 -2.74 16.27 11.63
N ALA A 15 -3.14 15.85 10.43
CA ALA A 15 -3.66 14.51 10.25
C ALA A 15 -2.57 13.49 10.60
N SER A 16 -2.97 12.39 11.25
CA SER A 16 -2.03 11.45 11.83
C SER A 16 -2.61 10.05 11.89
N VAL A 17 -1.76 9.06 11.64
CA VAL A 17 -2.09 7.65 11.92
C VAL A 17 -2.05 7.31 13.42
N GLN A 18 -1.57 8.23 14.26
CA GLN A 18 -1.37 7.98 15.69
C GLN A 18 -2.64 7.51 16.43
N PRO A 19 -3.84 8.04 16.16
CA PRO A 19 -5.08 7.53 16.78
C PRO A 19 -5.31 6.06 16.48
N LEU A 20 -5.10 5.62 15.23
CA LEU A 20 -5.22 4.21 14.85
C LEU A 20 -4.12 3.36 15.52
N VAL A 21 -2.89 3.86 15.56
CA VAL A 21 -1.75 3.19 16.23
C VAL A 21 -2.06 2.99 17.72
N ASP A 22 -2.62 4.00 18.39
CA ASP A 22 -2.93 3.94 19.80
C ASP A 22 -4.08 2.96 20.09
N LEU A 23 -5.16 3.01 19.29
CA LEU A 23 -6.29 2.11 19.44
C LEU A 23 -5.90 0.64 19.18
N THR A 24 -5.03 0.40 18.20
CA THR A 24 -4.61 -0.96 17.83
C THR A 24 -3.39 -1.46 18.60
N ARG A 25 -2.79 -0.67 19.49
CA ARG A 25 -1.52 -0.97 20.17
C ARG A 25 -1.46 -2.38 20.75
N ASN A 26 -2.42 -2.73 21.59
CA ASN A 26 -2.46 -4.06 22.24
C ASN A 26 -2.63 -5.19 21.21
N GLY A 27 -3.46 -4.99 20.18
CA GLY A 27 -3.62 -5.97 19.10
C GLY A 27 -2.34 -6.12 18.27
N MET A 28 -1.66 -5.01 17.97
CA MET A 28 -0.41 -5.00 17.22
C MET A 28 0.76 -5.63 18.01
N GLU A 29 0.81 -5.48 19.33
CA GLU A 29 1.78 -6.22 20.16
C GLU A 29 1.63 -7.74 19.98
N ARG A 30 0.38 -8.22 19.95
CA ARG A 30 0.08 -9.65 19.75
C ARG A 30 0.36 -10.09 18.32
N VAL A 31 0.04 -9.26 17.32
CA VAL A 31 0.42 -9.50 15.92
C VAL A 31 1.94 -9.61 15.81
N ASN A 32 2.70 -8.69 16.40
CA ASN A 32 4.16 -8.72 16.37
C ASN A 32 4.74 -9.98 17.04
N GLN A 33 4.18 -10.37 18.18
CA GLN A 33 4.56 -11.64 18.85
C GLN A 33 4.27 -12.85 17.96
N LEU A 34 3.11 -12.88 17.30
CA LEU A 34 2.72 -13.99 16.43
C LEU A 34 3.58 -14.04 15.16
N ILE A 35 3.91 -12.88 14.56
CA ILE A 35 4.84 -12.74 13.45
C ILE A 35 6.18 -13.41 13.81
N LEU A 36 6.77 -13.04 14.96
CA LEU A 36 8.05 -13.59 15.40
C LEU A 36 7.96 -15.10 15.66
N SER A 37 6.87 -15.55 16.30
CA SER A 37 6.65 -16.96 16.57
C SER A 37 6.51 -17.80 15.30
N LYS A 38 5.81 -17.30 14.28
CA LYS A 38 5.52 -18.02 13.04
C LYS A 38 6.61 -17.88 11.98
N ALA A 39 7.48 -16.89 12.11
CA ALA A 39 8.74 -16.79 11.34
C ALA A 39 9.83 -17.73 11.88
N GLY A 40 9.67 -18.28 13.08
CA GLY A 40 10.57 -19.28 13.64
C GLY A 40 10.62 -20.55 12.78
N SER A 41 11.83 -21.05 12.54
CA SER A 41 12.09 -22.28 11.80
C SER A 41 13.40 -22.92 12.29
N ASP A 42 13.49 -24.25 12.19
CA ASP A 42 14.75 -24.99 12.42
C ASP A 42 15.81 -24.64 11.37
N VAL A 43 15.39 -24.06 10.23
CA VAL A 43 16.27 -23.51 9.21
C VAL A 43 16.54 -22.04 9.54
N GLN A 44 17.71 -21.75 10.14
CA GLN A 44 18.08 -20.42 10.67
C GLN A 44 17.93 -19.25 9.67
N MET A 45 18.13 -19.51 8.37
CA MET A 45 18.02 -18.47 7.34
C MET A 45 16.61 -17.85 7.26
N ILE A 46 15.56 -18.62 7.53
CA ILE A 46 14.17 -18.14 7.45
C ILE A 46 13.90 -17.02 8.46
N PRO A 47 14.10 -17.22 9.78
CA PRO A 47 13.88 -16.15 10.75
C PRO A 47 14.85 -14.98 10.55
N GLU A 48 16.07 -15.18 10.05
CA GLU A 48 17.00 -14.08 9.76
C GLU A 48 16.45 -13.14 8.68
N VAL A 49 16.06 -13.68 7.52
CA VAL A 49 15.52 -12.90 6.40
C VAL A 49 14.20 -12.24 6.78
N ALA A 50 13.30 -12.97 7.45
CA ALA A 50 12.03 -12.42 7.91
C ALA A 50 12.25 -11.27 8.92
N ASN A 51 13.10 -11.47 9.93
CA ASN A 51 13.39 -10.45 10.95
C ASN A 51 14.08 -9.23 10.35
N HIS A 52 14.95 -9.40 9.36
CA HIS A 52 15.56 -8.26 8.65
C HIS A 52 14.49 -7.37 8.04
N LEU A 53 13.53 -7.94 7.32
CA LEU A 53 12.47 -7.15 6.67
C LEU A 53 11.49 -6.56 7.70
N ILE A 54 11.14 -7.33 8.73
CA ILE A 54 10.23 -6.89 9.80
C ILE A 54 10.84 -5.73 10.61
N SER A 55 12.13 -5.81 10.94
CA SER A 55 12.88 -4.79 11.69
C SER A 55 13.33 -3.61 10.82
N SER A 56 13.16 -3.69 9.50
CA SER A 56 13.35 -2.58 8.57
C SER A 56 12.23 -1.52 8.65
N GLY A 57 11.35 -1.63 9.63
CA GLY A 57 10.34 -0.63 9.99
C GLY A 57 9.05 -0.79 9.20
N GLY A 58 8.37 0.34 8.95
CA GLY A 58 7.09 0.39 8.24
C GLY A 58 5.92 0.69 9.18
N LYS A 59 4.92 1.42 8.66
CA LYS A 59 3.79 1.92 9.46
C LYS A 59 2.78 0.82 9.87
N ARG A 60 2.94 -0.43 9.41
CA ARG A 60 2.06 -1.59 9.69
C ARG A 60 0.58 -1.29 9.45
N LEU A 61 0.26 -0.49 8.42
CA LEU A 61 -1.09 0.02 8.22
C LEU A 61 -2.10 -1.11 7.94
N ARG A 62 -1.74 -2.06 7.07
CA ARG A 62 -2.62 -3.17 6.67
C ARG A 62 -3.10 -4.04 7.84
N PRO A 63 -2.25 -4.56 8.74
CA PRO A 63 -2.72 -5.32 9.90
C PRO A 63 -3.55 -4.44 10.85
N MET A 64 -3.21 -3.16 11.03
CA MET A 64 -4.04 -2.24 11.83
C MET A 64 -5.45 -2.08 11.27
N LEU A 65 -5.62 -2.08 9.93
CA LEU A 65 -6.94 -2.05 9.31
C LEU A 65 -7.75 -3.31 9.63
N THR A 66 -7.13 -4.50 9.61
CA THR A 66 -7.80 -5.74 10.00
C THR A 66 -8.22 -5.72 11.47
N LEU A 67 -7.37 -5.20 12.36
CA LEU A 67 -7.69 -5.09 13.78
C LEU A 67 -8.84 -4.10 14.02
N ALA A 68 -8.75 -2.90 13.47
CA ALA A 68 -9.76 -1.86 13.64
C ALA A 68 -11.11 -2.26 13.05
N SER A 69 -11.10 -2.87 11.86
CA SER A 69 -12.32 -3.30 11.17
C SER A 69 -13.04 -4.46 11.86
N ALA A 70 -12.36 -5.27 12.67
CA ALA A 70 -13.01 -6.24 13.56
C ALA A 70 -13.48 -5.58 14.87
N ALA A 71 -12.61 -4.79 15.51
CA ALA A 71 -12.85 -4.19 16.82
C ALA A 71 -14.01 -3.19 16.81
N MET A 72 -14.23 -2.49 15.70
CA MET A 72 -15.34 -1.54 15.57
C MET A 72 -16.73 -2.17 15.65
N PHE A 73 -16.82 -3.50 15.47
CA PHE A 73 -18.06 -4.26 15.64
C PHE A 73 -18.06 -5.11 16.93
N GLY A 74 -17.17 -4.80 17.88
CA GLY A 74 -17.13 -5.48 19.18
C GLY A 74 -16.63 -6.92 19.13
N TYR A 75 -15.78 -7.28 18.16
CA TYR A 75 -15.18 -8.60 18.11
C TYR A 75 -14.19 -8.82 19.26
N GLU A 76 -14.44 -9.83 20.10
CA GLU A 76 -13.59 -10.17 21.25
C GLU A 76 -12.74 -11.44 21.03
N GLY A 77 -12.88 -12.09 19.87
CA GLY A 77 -12.17 -13.33 19.57
C GLY A 77 -10.74 -13.13 19.08
N GLU A 78 -10.05 -14.22 18.75
CA GLU A 78 -8.63 -14.21 18.36
C GLU A 78 -8.39 -14.23 16.85
N GLY A 79 -9.44 -14.43 16.05
CA GLY A 79 -9.32 -14.61 14.60
C GLY A 79 -8.69 -13.42 13.90
N HIS A 80 -9.08 -12.20 14.30
CA HIS A 80 -8.56 -10.95 13.75
C HIS A 80 -7.04 -10.75 13.93
N ILE A 81 -6.45 -11.26 15.03
CA ILE A 81 -4.98 -11.23 15.24
C ILE A 81 -4.28 -12.12 14.20
N LYS A 82 -4.79 -13.34 14.00
CA LYS A 82 -4.24 -14.28 13.01
C LYS A 82 -4.39 -13.74 11.60
N LEU A 83 -5.55 -13.19 11.25
CA LEU A 83 -5.78 -12.58 9.94
C LEU A 83 -4.90 -11.36 9.69
N ALA A 84 -4.75 -10.47 10.67
CA ALA A 84 -3.84 -9.33 10.58
C ALA A 84 -2.38 -9.80 10.37
N THR A 85 -1.97 -10.86 11.07
CA THR A 85 -0.65 -11.48 10.89
C THR A 85 -0.50 -12.09 9.50
N SER A 86 -1.53 -12.78 8.98
CA SER A 86 -1.56 -13.32 7.62
C SER A 86 -1.42 -12.23 6.57
N VAL A 87 -2.16 -11.12 6.71
CA VAL A 87 -2.07 -9.94 5.83
C VAL A 87 -0.65 -9.39 5.80
N GLU A 88 -0.01 -9.27 6.97
CA GLU A 88 1.35 -8.74 7.05
C GLU A 88 2.40 -9.71 6.49
N PHE A 89 2.21 -11.02 6.65
CA PHE A 89 3.04 -12.03 5.98
C PHE A 89 2.88 -12.01 4.47
N MET A 90 1.66 -11.88 3.95
CA MET A 90 1.43 -11.70 2.52
C MET A 90 2.15 -10.45 2.00
N HIS A 91 2.01 -9.32 2.69
CA HIS A 91 2.73 -8.10 2.32
C HIS A 91 4.25 -8.30 2.36
N THR A 92 4.77 -8.91 3.42
CA THR A 92 6.20 -9.18 3.58
C THR A 92 6.73 -10.10 2.47
N ALA A 93 5.98 -11.13 2.10
CA ALA A 93 6.32 -12.02 0.99
C ALA A 93 6.36 -11.26 -0.35
N THR A 94 5.36 -10.42 -0.63
CA THR A 94 5.35 -9.60 -1.86
C THR A 94 6.57 -8.68 -1.93
N LEU A 95 7.00 -8.07 -0.81
CA LEU A 95 8.21 -7.25 -0.80
C LEU A 95 9.49 -8.04 -1.11
N LEU A 96 9.62 -9.27 -0.60
CA LEU A 96 10.77 -10.13 -0.89
C LEU A 96 10.81 -10.56 -2.35
N HIS A 97 9.65 -10.85 -2.93
CA HIS A 97 9.53 -11.22 -4.34
C HIS A 97 9.78 -10.00 -5.25
N ASP A 98 9.18 -8.85 -4.94
CA ASP A 98 9.37 -7.59 -5.68
C ASP A 98 10.83 -7.17 -5.70
N ASP A 99 11.53 -7.22 -4.56
CA ASP A 99 12.96 -6.85 -4.52
C ASP A 99 13.80 -7.71 -5.51
N VAL A 100 13.41 -8.96 -5.74
CA VAL A 100 14.06 -9.85 -6.72
C VAL A 100 13.66 -9.52 -8.15
N VAL A 101 12.38 -9.24 -8.40
CA VAL A 101 11.85 -8.92 -9.72
C VAL A 101 12.37 -7.56 -10.23
N ASP A 102 12.39 -6.56 -9.35
CA ASP A 102 12.81 -5.18 -9.65
C ASP A 102 14.34 -4.99 -9.51
N GLU A 103 15.08 -6.02 -9.12
CA GLU A 103 16.53 -6.00 -8.84
C GLU A 103 16.96 -4.90 -7.85
N SER A 104 16.09 -4.54 -6.89
CA SER A 104 16.34 -3.46 -5.95
C SER A 104 17.51 -3.77 -4.99
N ASP A 105 18.43 -2.80 -4.82
CA ASP A 105 19.59 -2.94 -3.92
C ASP A 105 19.29 -2.45 -2.49
N LEU A 106 18.40 -1.46 -2.35
CA LEU A 106 18.06 -0.83 -1.07
C LEU A 106 16.54 -0.80 -0.85
N ARG A 107 16.12 -0.97 0.40
CA ARG A 107 14.75 -0.75 0.87
C ARG A 107 14.77 -0.05 2.22
N ARG A 108 14.14 1.13 2.28
CA ARG A 108 14.09 1.99 3.49
C ARG A 108 15.49 2.27 4.07
N GLY A 109 16.45 2.55 3.21
CA GLY A 109 17.84 2.84 3.58
C GLY A 109 18.67 1.64 4.05
N LYS A 110 18.13 0.41 4.00
CA LYS A 110 18.85 -0.83 4.32
C LYS A 110 19.03 -1.69 3.06
N SER A 111 20.09 -2.49 3.01
CA SER A 111 20.27 -3.47 1.92
C SER A 111 19.10 -4.45 1.86
N THR A 112 18.62 -4.74 0.65
CA THR A 112 17.53 -5.72 0.43
C THR A 112 17.98 -7.13 0.79
N ALA A 113 17.00 -8.01 1.05
CA ALA A 113 17.31 -9.41 1.37
C ALA A 113 18.08 -10.12 0.25
N ARG A 114 17.79 -9.78 -1.02
CA ARG A 114 18.50 -10.34 -2.16
C ARG A 114 19.98 -9.97 -2.21
N MET A 115 20.34 -8.78 -1.72
CA MET A 115 21.73 -8.35 -1.68
C MET A 115 22.53 -9.05 -0.58
N ILE A 116 21.87 -9.43 0.51
CA ILE A 116 22.52 -10.07 1.66
C ILE A 116 22.55 -11.60 1.50
N TRP A 117 21.44 -12.21 1.09
CA TRP A 117 21.27 -13.68 1.05
C TRP A 117 21.03 -14.24 -0.36
N GLY A 118 20.91 -13.40 -1.38
CA GLY A 118 20.68 -13.81 -2.76
C GLY A 118 19.20 -13.92 -3.15
N ASN A 119 18.95 -13.99 -4.46
CA ASN A 119 17.61 -14.10 -5.02
C ASN A 119 16.89 -15.39 -4.55
N GLN A 120 17.59 -16.53 -4.54
CA GLN A 120 17.01 -17.82 -4.16
C GLN A 120 16.47 -17.82 -2.73
N ALA A 121 17.24 -17.29 -1.77
CA ALA A 121 16.81 -17.19 -0.38
C ALA A 121 15.60 -16.27 -0.23
N SER A 122 15.60 -15.13 -0.93
CA SER A 122 14.50 -14.15 -0.87
C SER A 122 13.18 -14.75 -1.38
N VAL A 123 13.22 -15.46 -2.52
CA VAL A 123 12.04 -16.14 -3.08
C VAL A 123 11.52 -17.22 -2.12
N LEU A 124 12.39 -18.12 -1.66
CA LEU A 124 11.99 -19.25 -0.81
C LEU A 124 11.48 -18.81 0.57
N VAL A 125 12.03 -17.74 1.15
CA VAL A 125 11.50 -17.18 2.40
C VAL A 125 10.15 -16.51 2.17
N GLY A 126 9.96 -15.82 1.03
CA GLY A 126 8.65 -15.31 0.64
C GLY A 126 7.60 -16.43 0.54
N ASP A 127 7.95 -17.54 -0.09
CA ASP A 127 7.06 -18.72 -0.22
C ASP A 127 6.71 -19.31 1.16
N PHE A 128 7.68 -19.40 2.06
CA PHE A 128 7.45 -19.85 3.43
C PHE A 128 6.48 -18.94 4.19
N LEU A 129 6.66 -17.62 4.11
CA LEU A 129 5.78 -16.66 4.78
C LEU A 129 4.36 -16.73 4.23
N LEU A 130 4.20 -16.86 2.91
CA LEU A 130 2.91 -17.06 2.27
C LEU A 130 2.24 -18.37 2.76
N GLY A 131 3.00 -19.47 2.84
CA GLY A 131 2.52 -20.72 3.42
C GLY A 131 2.07 -20.59 4.88
N GLN A 132 2.80 -19.84 5.71
CA GLN A 132 2.39 -19.55 7.09
C GLN A 132 1.13 -18.70 7.16
N ALA A 133 0.99 -17.71 6.26
CA ALA A 133 -0.22 -16.90 6.16
C ALA A 133 -1.45 -17.77 5.90
N PHE A 134 -1.38 -18.70 4.94
CA PHE A 134 -2.45 -19.66 4.65
C PHE A 134 -2.76 -20.58 5.83
N ARG A 135 -1.74 -21.12 6.51
CA ARG A 135 -1.95 -21.95 7.71
C ARG A 135 -2.73 -21.19 8.77
N MET A 136 -2.38 -19.94 9.04
CA MET A 136 -3.10 -19.11 10.02
C MET A 136 -4.53 -18.81 9.58
N MET A 137 -4.79 -18.57 8.29
CA MET A 137 -6.16 -18.40 7.77
C MET A 137 -7.00 -19.68 7.99
N VAL A 138 -6.42 -20.87 7.76
CA VAL A 138 -7.08 -22.16 8.03
C VAL A 138 -7.36 -22.34 9.52
N GLU A 139 -6.42 -21.97 10.40
CA GLU A 139 -6.61 -22.03 11.86
C GLU A 139 -7.73 -21.10 12.36
N VAL A 140 -8.08 -20.04 11.64
CA VAL A 140 -9.24 -19.17 11.96
C VAL A 140 -10.55 -19.87 11.66
N GLY A 141 -10.58 -20.80 10.70
CA GLY A 141 -11.75 -21.61 10.36
C GLY A 141 -12.85 -20.87 9.60
N SER A 142 -12.59 -19.64 9.12
CA SER A 142 -13.53 -18.88 8.29
C SER A 142 -13.20 -19.06 6.81
N LEU A 143 -14.02 -19.84 6.09
CA LEU A 143 -13.88 -20.03 4.65
C LEU A 143 -14.07 -18.71 3.88
N GLU A 144 -14.93 -17.82 4.37
CA GLU A 144 -15.14 -16.51 3.74
C GLU A 144 -13.90 -15.62 3.86
N ALA A 145 -13.23 -15.59 5.01
CA ALA A 145 -12.00 -14.82 5.18
C ALA A 145 -10.83 -15.42 4.37
N LEU A 146 -10.76 -16.75 4.32
CA LEU A 146 -9.79 -17.47 3.48
C LEU A 146 -10.00 -17.15 1.99
N ASP A 147 -11.24 -17.19 1.50
CA ASP A 147 -11.59 -16.83 0.12
C ASP A 147 -11.16 -15.40 -0.24
N VAL A 148 -11.44 -14.43 0.63
CA VAL A 148 -11.04 -13.03 0.43
C VAL A 148 -9.52 -12.86 0.32
N LEU A 149 -8.75 -13.43 1.26
CA LEU A 149 -7.29 -13.24 1.28
C LEU A 149 -6.59 -14.08 0.21
N SER A 150 -7.06 -15.29 -0.06
CA SER A 150 -6.53 -16.11 -1.16
C SER A 150 -6.78 -15.46 -2.52
N THR A 151 -7.98 -14.91 -2.75
CA THR A 151 -8.30 -14.14 -3.96
C THR A 151 -7.40 -12.92 -4.07
N ALA A 152 -7.19 -12.18 -2.97
CA ALA A 152 -6.28 -11.04 -2.97
C ALA A 152 -4.84 -11.45 -3.32
N ALA A 153 -4.36 -12.59 -2.84
CA ALA A 153 -3.03 -13.12 -3.20
C ALA A 153 -2.91 -13.36 -4.71
N SER A 154 -3.91 -13.99 -5.32
CA SER A 154 -3.95 -14.22 -6.77
C SER A 154 -4.00 -12.90 -7.56
N VAL A 155 -4.87 -11.96 -7.15
CA VAL A 155 -4.99 -10.66 -7.80
C VAL A 155 -3.69 -9.86 -7.72
N ILE A 156 -2.98 -9.90 -6.60
CA ILE A 156 -1.68 -9.21 -6.46
C ILE A 156 -0.67 -9.81 -7.45
N ALA A 157 -0.57 -11.15 -7.51
CA ALA A 157 0.34 -11.81 -8.43
C ALA A 157 0.00 -11.51 -9.91
N GLU A 158 -1.28 -11.49 -10.28
CA GLU A 158 -1.73 -11.04 -11.60
C GLU A 158 -1.35 -9.58 -11.87
N GLY A 159 -1.47 -8.70 -10.86
CA GLY A 159 -1.07 -7.30 -10.92
C GLY A 159 0.44 -7.12 -11.16
N GLU A 160 1.29 -7.92 -10.51
CA GLU A 160 2.74 -7.92 -10.76
C GLU A 160 3.06 -8.34 -12.20
N VAL A 161 2.41 -9.39 -12.69
CA VAL A 161 2.61 -9.86 -14.07
C VAL A 161 2.12 -8.82 -15.08
N LEU A 162 0.97 -8.18 -14.81
CA LEU A 162 0.46 -7.08 -15.62
C LEU A 162 1.46 -5.92 -15.65
N GLN A 163 2.01 -5.53 -14.49
CA GLN A 163 3.04 -4.48 -14.39
C GLN A 163 4.24 -4.80 -15.28
N LEU A 164 4.73 -6.04 -15.27
CA LEU A 164 5.83 -6.48 -16.14
C LEU A 164 5.49 -6.35 -17.62
N SER A 165 4.24 -6.59 -18.02
CA SER A 165 3.81 -6.51 -19.41
C SER A 165 3.64 -5.07 -19.94
N VAL A 166 3.36 -4.12 -19.03
CA VAL A 166 3.17 -2.69 -19.38
C VAL A 166 4.42 -1.84 -19.08
N ALA A 167 5.38 -2.37 -18.32
CA ALA A 167 6.65 -1.71 -18.07
C ALA A 167 7.38 -1.41 -19.39
N LYS A 168 8.08 -0.27 -19.44
CA LYS A 168 8.85 0.17 -20.62
C LYS A 168 8.03 0.24 -21.92
N ASN A 169 6.72 0.49 -21.82
CA ASN A 169 5.84 0.73 -22.95
C ASN A 169 5.10 2.08 -22.77
N MET A 170 5.55 3.12 -23.48
CA MET A 170 4.96 4.46 -23.35
C MET A 170 3.51 4.56 -23.86
N GLU A 171 3.00 3.54 -24.54
CA GLU A 171 1.59 3.47 -24.94
C GLU A 171 0.66 3.00 -23.80
N THR A 172 1.22 2.66 -22.63
CA THR A 172 0.46 2.37 -21.40
C THR A 172 -0.54 3.49 -21.10
N THR A 173 -1.80 3.10 -20.93
CA THR A 173 -2.89 4.03 -20.66
C THR A 173 -3.06 4.29 -19.17
N GLU A 174 -3.83 5.34 -18.83
CA GLU A 174 -4.24 5.58 -17.44
C GLU A 174 -5.07 4.41 -16.89
N ASP A 175 -5.85 3.72 -17.73
CA ASP A 175 -6.64 2.55 -17.34
C ASP A 175 -5.75 1.34 -17.02
N ASP A 176 -4.71 1.09 -17.82
CA ASP A 176 -3.72 0.03 -17.57
C ASP A 176 -3.00 0.28 -16.24
N TYR A 177 -2.54 1.52 -16.02
CA TYR A 177 -1.94 1.93 -14.76
C TYR A 177 -2.90 1.74 -13.57
N GLN A 178 -4.16 2.18 -13.71
CA GLN A 178 -5.18 1.99 -12.67
C GLN A 178 -5.42 0.51 -12.36
N ALA A 179 -5.40 -0.36 -13.37
CA ALA A 179 -5.52 -1.80 -13.17
C ALA A 179 -4.34 -2.37 -12.36
N VAL A 180 -3.11 -1.93 -12.66
CA VAL A 180 -1.91 -2.33 -11.92
C VAL A 180 -2.01 -1.92 -10.45
N ILE A 181 -2.22 -0.63 -10.14
CA ILE A 181 -2.23 -0.17 -8.74
C ILE A 181 -3.40 -0.72 -7.93
N ARG A 182 -4.53 -1.01 -8.61
CA ARG A 182 -5.69 -1.68 -8.02
C ARG A 182 -5.34 -3.09 -7.57
N ALA A 183 -4.65 -3.84 -8.43
CA ALA A 183 -4.30 -5.22 -8.21
C ALA A 183 -3.12 -5.37 -7.22
N LYS A 184 -1.99 -4.71 -7.49
CA LYS A 184 -0.74 -4.80 -6.73
C LYS A 184 -0.86 -4.23 -5.32
N THR A 185 -1.48 -3.05 -5.18
CA THR A 185 -1.47 -2.31 -3.91
C THR A 185 -2.83 -2.35 -3.22
N ALA A 186 -3.89 -1.92 -3.91
CA ALA A 186 -5.18 -1.66 -3.28
C ALA A 186 -5.94 -2.94 -2.89
N ALA A 187 -5.76 -4.05 -3.61
CA ALA A 187 -6.43 -5.31 -3.32
C ALA A 187 -6.14 -5.82 -1.90
N LEU A 188 -4.88 -5.72 -1.44
CA LEU A 188 -4.54 -6.17 -0.09
C LEU A 188 -5.09 -5.24 1.00
N PHE A 189 -5.17 -3.92 0.73
CA PHE A 189 -5.83 -2.99 1.65
C PHE A 189 -7.33 -3.29 1.77
N ALA A 190 -8.00 -3.55 0.64
CA ALA A 190 -9.41 -3.93 0.61
C ALA A 190 -9.65 -5.22 1.38
N ALA A 191 -8.85 -6.26 1.11
CA ALA A 191 -8.95 -7.54 1.81
C ALA A 191 -8.69 -7.40 3.31
N ALA A 192 -7.67 -6.62 3.71
CA ALA A 192 -7.35 -6.37 5.11
C ALA A 192 -8.51 -5.71 5.88
N ALA A 193 -9.21 -4.76 5.26
CA ALA A 193 -10.38 -4.11 5.85
C ALA A 193 -11.66 -4.98 5.78
N GLU A 194 -11.77 -5.86 4.79
CA GLU A 194 -12.94 -6.73 4.57
C GLU A 194 -12.99 -7.93 5.52
N VAL A 195 -11.84 -8.50 5.91
CA VAL A 195 -11.82 -9.73 6.71
C VAL A 195 -12.15 -9.53 8.20
N GLY A 196 -11.97 -8.32 8.74
CA GLY A 196 -12.37 -8.01 10.13
C GLY A 196 -13.88 -8.15 10.37
N PRO A 197 -14.73 -7.50 9.55
CA PRO A 197 -16.19 -7.64 9.61
C PRO A 197 -16.67 -9.08 9.44
N ILE A 198 -16.00 -9.88 8.60
CA ILE A 198 -16.31 -11.30 8.41
C ILE A 198 -16.17 -12.08 9.72
N VAL A 199 -15.04 -11.93 10.43
CA VAL A 199 -14.85 -12.65 11.70
C VAL A 199 -15.70 -12.07 12.84
N ALA A 200 -16.07 -10.80 12.75
CA ALA A 200 -17.02 -10.16 13.66
C ALA A 200 -18.48 -10.56 13.41
N GLY A 201 -18.79 -11.28 12.32
CA GLY A 201 -20.13 -11.77 12.00
C GLY A 201 -21.11 -10.65 11.59
N THR A 202 -20.62 -9.59 10.94
CA THR A 202 -21.44 -8.45 10.52
C THR A 202 -22.24 -8.73 9.25
N ASP A 203 -23.18 -7.83 8.92
CA ASP A 203 -23.88 -7.88 7.64
C ASP A 203 -23.00 -7.52 6.43
N LYS A 204 -23.50 -7.83 5.23
CA LYS A 204 -22.81 -7.58 3.96
C LYS A 204 -22.62 -6.10 3.64
N GLY A 205 -23.50 -5.21 4.14
CA GLY A 205 -23.40 -3.77 3.94
C GLY A 205 -22.16 -3.21 4.62
N ALA A 206 -21.97 -3.51 5.91
CA ALA A 206 -20.77 -3.13 6.65
C ALA A 206 -19.47 -3.71 6.04
N ARG A 207 -19.52 -4.98 5.61
CA ARG A 207 -18.40 -5.63 4.91
C ARG A 207 -18.04 -4.91 3.61
N ASN A 208 -19.01 -4.63 2.75
CA ASN A 208 -18.79 -3.96 1.47
C ASN A 208 -18.29 -2.53 1.65
N ALA A 209 -18.79 -1.83 2.68
CA ALA A 209 -18.32 -0.50 3.06
C ALA A 209 -16.82 -0.50 3.38
N LEU A 210 -16.36 -1.42 4.23
CA LEU A 210 -14.96 -1.51 4.61
C LEU A 210 -14.05 -2.04 3.49
N LYS A 211 -14.54 -2.96 2.65
CA LYS A 211 -13.86 -3.34 1.41
C LYS A 211 -13.64 -2.13 0.50
N SER A 212 -14.68 -1.32 0.30
CA SER A 212 -14.61 -0.10 -0.53
C SER A 212 -13.67 0.94 0.09
N TYR A 213 -13.75 1.17 1.40
CA TYR A 213 -12.80 2.02 2.12
C TYR A 213 -11.35 1.56 1.91
N GLY A 214 -11.05 0.28 2.12
CA GLY A 214 -9.70 -0.26 1.96
C GLY A 214 -9.19 -0.16 0.53
N MET A 215 -10.04 -0.46 -0.47
CA MET A 215 -9.69 -0.31 -1.89
C MET A 215 -9.32 1.13 -2.22
N ASN A 216 -10.16 2.08 -1.88
CA ASN A 216 -9.94 3.48 -2.24
C ASN A 216 -8.80 4.12 -1.44
N LEU A 217 -8.62 3.74 -0.16
CA LEU A 217 -7.44 4.12 0.61
C LEU A 217 -6.16 3.59 -0.04
N GLY A 218 -6.14 2.33 -0.48
CA GLY A 218 -4.98 1.74 -1.15
C GLY A 218 -4.63 2.43 -2.47
N LEU A 219 -5.64 2.82 -3.25
CA LEU A 219 -5.44 3.61 -4.48
C LEU A 219 -4.87 4.99 -4.17
N ALA A 220 -5.46 5.71 -3.20
CA ALA A 220 -4.94 7.01 -2.75
C ALA A 220 -3.48 6.88 -2.25
N PHE A 221 -3.18 5.83 -1.49
CA PHE A 221 -1.84 5.58 -0.97
C PHE A 221 -0.80 5.39 -2.07
N GLN A 222 -1.13 4.62 -3.12
CA GLN A 222 -0.21 4.40 -4.23
C GLN A 222 0.00 5.68 -5.05
N LEU A 223 -1.07 6.41 -5.37
CA LEU A 223 -0.96 7.67 -6.12
C LEU A 223 -0.14 8.73 -5.37
N VAL A 224 -0.28 8.79 -4.04
CA VAL A 224 0.55 9.64 -3.17
C VAL A 224 2.00 9.21 -3.22
N ASP A 225 2.29 7.92 -3.11
CA ASP A 225 3.67 7.41 -3.15
C ASP A 225 4.31 7.68 -4.53
N ASP A 226 3.59 7.47 -5.64
CA ASP A 226 4.06 7.80 -7.00
C ASP A 226 4.30 9.30 -7.18
N ALA A 227 3.43 10.16 -6.63
CA ALA A 227 3.65 11.61 -6.67
C ALA A 227 4.88 12.04 -5.86
N LEU A 228 5.11 11.42 -4.71
CA LEU A 228 6.26 11.70 -3.85
C LEU A 228 7.58 11.25 -4.47
N ASP A 229 7.57 10.19 -5.29
CA ASP A 229 8.76 9.73 -6.02
C ASP A 229 9.32 10.80 -6.97
N TYR A 230 8.46 11.67 -7.51
CA TYR A 230 8.85 12.75 -8.43
C TYR A 230 8.76 14.17 -7.84
N GLY A 231 8.14 14.36 -6.67
CA GLY A 231 7.84 15.68 -6.10
C GLY A 231 8.44 15.98 -4.73
N GLY A 232 9.00 14.97 -4.04
CA GLY A 232 9.48 15.13 -2.66
C GLY A 232 10.77 15.94 -2.52
N LYS A 233 10.84 16.82 -1.51
CA LYS A 233 12.13 17.26 -0.97
C LYS A 233 12.80 16.03 -0.34
N VAL A 234 14.02 15.72 -0.77
CA VAL A 234 14.83 14.53 -0.40
C VAL A 234 14.85 14.20 1.12
N ALA A 235 14.57 15.18 1.99
CA ALA A 235 14.69 15.05 3.45
C ALA A 235 13.58 14.23 4.15
N ASP A 236 12.36 14.14 3.60
CA ASP A 236 11.21 13.60 4.38
C ASP A 236 10.83 12.14 4.05
N LEU A 237 11.40 11.52 3.01
CA LEU A 237 10.93 10.24 2.48
C LEU A 237 11.77 9.02 2.85
N GLY A 238 13.03 9.20 3.27
CA GLY A 238 13.93 8.06 3.51
C GLY A 238 14.13 7.13 2.29
N LYS A 239 13.83 7.65 1.09
CA LYS A 239 13.97 7.04 -0.24
C LYS A 239 14.64 8.03 -1.19
N ASN A 240 15.29 7.52 -2.24
CA ASN A 240 15.82 8.36 -3.30
C ASN A 240 14.67 8.81 -4.20
N THR A 241 14.63 10.10 -4.55
CA THR A 241 13.67 10.62 -5.54
C THR A 241 13.98 10.02 -6.92
N GLY A 242 12.96 9.58 -7.65
CA GLY A 242 13.07 9.01 -9.00
C GLY A 242 13.48 7.55 -9.04
N ASP A 243 13.15 6.75 -8.03
CA ASP A 243 13.37 5.30 -8.09
C ASP A 243 12.51 4.69 -9.21
N ASP A 244 11.25 5.12 -9.35
CA ASP A 244 10.35 4.61 -10.40
C ASP A 244 10.90 4.91 -11.81
N PHE A 245 11.50 6.10 -11.99
CA PHE A 245 12.14 6.46 -13.26
C PHE A 245 13.35 5.56 -13.56
N ARG A 246 14.17 5.25 -12.54
CA ARG A 246 15.35 4.39 -12.69
C ARG A 246 15.02 2.92 -12.92
N GLU A 247 13.89 2.49 -12.41
CA GLU A 247 13.35 1.15 -12.64
C GLU A 247 12.59 1.05 -13.98
N GLY A 248 12.35 2.18 -14.66
CA GLY A 248 11.59 2.24 -15.91
C GLY A 248 10.08 2.03 -15.73
N LYS A 249 9.57 2.29 -14.52
CA LYS A 249 8.16 2.20 -14.18
C LYS A 249 7.39 3.38 -14.77
N ILE A 250 6.27 3.07 -15.40
CA ILE A 250 5.41 4.06 -16.05
C ILE A 250 4.26 4.39 -15.10
N THR A 251 4.46 5.39 -14.27
CA THR A 251 3.47 5.86 -13.27
C THR A 251 2.62 7.02 -13.80
N LEU A 252 1.55 7.38 -13.08
CA LEU A 252 0.61 8.40 -13.54
C LEU A 252 1.26 9.76 -13.88
N PRO A 253 2.17 10.33 -13.07
CA PRO A 253 2.84 11.58 -13.42
C PRO A 253 3.52 11.54 -14.80
N VAL A 254 4.16 10.42 -15.13
CA VAL A 254 4.82 10.18 -16.42
C VAL A 254 3.81 10.04 -17.55
N ILE A 255 2.75 9.23 -17.36
CA ILE A 255 1.69 9.02 -18.36
C ILE A 255 1.07 10.36 -18.75
N LEU A 256 0.74 11.20 -17.77
CA LEU A 256 0.14 12.52 -18.01
C LEU A 256 1.10 13.43 -18.78
N ALA A 257 2.38 13.47 -18.39
CA ALA A 257 3.39 14.28 -19.07
C ALA A 257 3.63 13.82 -20.52
N TYR A 258 3.74 12.51 -20.77
CA TYR A 258 3.93 11.95 -22.10
C TYR A 258 2.74 12.24 -23.03
N ARG A 259 1.51 12.01 -22.56
CA ARG A 259 0.30 12.21 -23.39
C ARG A 259 0.10 13.68 -23.77
N ARG A 260 0.50 14.61 -22.90
CA ARG A 260 0.40 16.07 -23.12
C ARG A 260 1.59 16.68 -23.86
N GLY A 261 2.73 15.98 -23.89
CA GLY A 261 3.94 16.41 -24.55
C GLY A 261 3.84 16.45 -26.07
N ASN A 262 4.71 17.25 -26.68
CA ASN A 262 4.90 17.28 -28.14
C ASN A 262 5.75 16.08 -28.64
N GLU A 263 5.95 15.96 -29.94
CA GLU A 263 6.68 14.83 -30.54
C GLU A 263 8.13 14.70 -30.05
N THR A 264 8.84 15.82 -29.85
CA THR A 264 10.21 15.82 -29.32
C THR A 264 10.25 15.34 -27.87
N GLU A 265 9.31 15.78 -27.05
CA GLU A 265 9.20 15.38 -25.64
C GLU A 265 8.78 13.93 -25.50
N ARG A 266 7.86 13.46 -26.36
CA ARG A 266 7.50 12.04 -26.46
C ARG A 266 8.69 11.19 -26.90
N GLY A 267 9.50 11.68 -27.85
CA GLY A 267 10.75 11.06 -28.23
C GLY A 267 11.69 10.88 -27.04
N PHE A 268 11.86 11.92 -26.22
CA PHE A 268 12.63 11.84 -24.99
C PHE A 268 12.11 10.74 -24.04
N TRP A 269 10.81 10.68 -23.77
CA TRP A 269 10.25 9.67 -22.86
C TRP A 269 10.49 8.24 -23.35
N ARG A 270 10.34 7.99 -24.65
CA ARG A 270 10.64 6.67 -25.24
C ARG A 270 12.10 6.31 -25.05
N GLU A 271 13.01 7.23 -25.37
CA GLU A 271 14.43 6.94 -25.21
C GLU A 271 14.86 6.81 -23.74
N ALA A 272 14.22 7.56 -22.82
CA ALA A 272 14.48 7.48 -21.40
C ALA A 272 14.00 6.14 -20.84
N LEU A 273 12.70 5.82 -20.98
CA LEU A 273 12.06 4.71 -20.29
C LEU A 273 12.08 3.39 -21.07
N GLU A 274 11.95 3.43 -22.40
CA GLU A 274 12.06 2.22 -23.25
C GLU A 274 13.51 1.92 -23.60
N GLY A 275 14.29 2.99 -23.87
CA GLY A 275 15.72 2.92 -24.22
C GLY A 275 16.66 2.76 -23.03
N GLY A 276 16.17 2.82 -21.79
CA GLY A 276 16.95 2.57 -20.58
C GLY A 276 17.95 3.68 -20.21
N ARG A 277 17.72 4.91 -20.68
CA ARG A 277 18.59 6.07 -20.37
C ARG A 277 18.11 6.75 -19.09
N HIS A 278 18.39 6.13 -17.95
CA HIS A 278 17.89 6.52 -16.63
C HIS A 278 18.88 7.34 -15.78
N ASP A 279 19.83 8.05 -16.42
CA ASP A 279 20.79 8.88 -15.69
C ASP A 279 20.13 10.11 -15.01
N ASP A 280 20.85 10.72 -14.08
CA ASP A 280 20.35 11.85 -13.29
C ASP A 280 19.97 13.06 -14.16
N ALA A 281 20.64 13.25 -15.30
CA ALA A 281 20.32 14.34 -16.23
C ALA A 281 18.97 14.10 -16.94
N ASN A 282 18.68 12.85 -17.31
CA ASN A 282 17.38 12.47 -17.86
C ASN A 282 16.29 12.52 -16.79
N LEU A 283 16.58 12.17 -15.53
CA LEU A 283 15.63 12.33 -14.42
C LEU A 283 15.26 13.80 -14.21
N GLU A 284 16.25 14.71 -14.19
CA GLU A 284 15.99 16.16 -14.05
C GLU A 284 15.08 16.68 -15.18
N LYS A 285 15.35 16.25 -16.42
CA LYS A 285 14.51 16.59 -17.58
C LYS A 285 13.10 16.00 -17.46
N ALA A 286 12.97 14.75 -17.01
CA ALA A 286 11.69 14.10 -16.76
C ALA A 286 10.85 14.88 -15.73
N MET A 287 11.44 15.25 -14.60
CA MET A 287 10.80 16.08 -13.57
C MET A 287 10.38 17.45 -14.11
N GLY A 288 11.19 18.07 -14.97
CA GLY A 288 10.85 19.33 -15.65
C GLY A 288 9.62 19.19 -16.54
N LEU A 289 9.50 18.09 -17.30
CA LEU A 289 8.32 17.82 -18.14
C LEU A 289 7.07 17.49 -17.31
N ILE A 290 7.22 16.69 -16.26
CA ILE A 290 6.13 16.39 -15.32
C ILE A 290 5.58 17.69 -14.72
N THR A 291 6.47 18.60 -14.32
CA THR A 291 6.09 19.92 -13.78
C THR A 291 5.41 20.78 -14.84
N LYS A 292 6.00 20.89 -16.05
CA LYS A 292 5.45 21.67 -17.17
C LYS A 292 4.01 21.28 -17.52
N TYR A 293 3.69 19.99 -17.41
CA TYR A 293 2.38 19.44 -17.78
C TYR A 293 1.48 19.13 -16.58
N ASN A 294 1.79 19.66 -15.39
CA ASN A 294 0.98 19.47 -14.18
C ASN A 294 0.75 17.99 -13.80
N GLY A 295 1.69 17.11 -14.14
CA GLY A 295 1.56 15.66 -13.90
C GLY A 295 1.48 15.33 -12.41
N LEU A 296 2.24 16.04 -11.57
CA LEU A 296 2.20 15.89 -10.11
C LEU A 296 0.85 16.35 -9.53
N SER A 297 0.45 17.59 -9.79
CA SER A 297 -0.78 18.15 -9.21
C SER A 297 -2.02 17.35 -9.61
N ASP A 298 -2.07 16.87 -10.86
CA ASP A 298 -3.18 16.04 -11.31
C ASP A 298 -3.17 14.66 -10.66
N THR A 299 -2.00 14.04 -10.45
CA THR A 299 -1.87 12.78 -9.71
C THR A 299 -2.36 12.95 -8.26
N VAL A 300 -1.99 14.05 -7.60
CA VAL A 300 -2.48 14.41 -6.27
C VAL A 300 -4.00 14.60 -6.27
N ALA A 301 -4.57 15.26 -7.29
CA ALA A 301 -6.01 15.41 -7.41
C ALA A 301 -6.74 14.05 -7.55
N ARG A 302 -6.14 13.06 -8.25
CA ARG A 302 -6.68 11.68 -8.28
C ARG A 302 -6.61 11.03 -6.90
N ALA A 303 -5.51 11.20 -6.18
CA ALA A 303 -5.37 10.66 -4.83
C ALA A 303 -6.42 11.22 -3.86
N ILE A 304 -6.65 12.55 -3.91
CA ILE A 304 -7.70 13.22 -3.13
C ILE A 304 -9.07 12.64 -3.46
N HIS A 305 -9.39 12.47 -4.76
CA HIS A 305 -10.65 11.87 -5.18
C HIS A 305 -10.86 10.48 -4.57
N TYR A 306 -9.86 9.60 -4.63
CA TYR A 306 -9.99 8.28 -4.01
C TYR A 306 -10.10 8.35 -2.48
N GLY A 307 -9.43 9.29 -1.82
CA GLY A 307 -9.63 9.49 -0.39
C GLY A 307 -11.04 9.98 -0.04
N ASP A 308 -11.64 10.84 -0.85
CA ASP A 308 -13.03 11.26 -0.70
C ASP A 308 -13.99 10.07 -0.85
N VAL A 309 -13.77 9.22 -1.86
CA VAL A 309 -14.56 7.98 -2.04
C VAL A 309 -14.35 7.02 -0.86
N ALA A 310 -13.14 6.93 -0.30
CA ALA A 310 -12.88 6.13 0.90
C ALA A 310 -13.65 6.68 2.12
N ARG A 311 -13.74 8.02 2.25
CA ARG A 311 -14.48 8.68 3.33
C ARG A 311 -15.98 8.40 3.23
N ASP A 312 -16.54 8.52 2.03
CA ASP A 312 -17.94 8.23 1.76
C ASP A 312 -18.27 6.75 2.01
N ALA A 313 -17.34 5.84 1.69
CA ALA A 313 -17.48 4.41 1.95
C ALA A 313 -17.62 4.08 3.44
N LEU A 314 -17.15 4.93 4.36
CA LEU A 314 -17.34 4.76 5.80
C LEU A 314 -18.69 5.26 6.30
N ALA A 315 -19.53 5.92 5.48
CA ALA A 315 -20.83 6.41 5.93
C ALA A 315 -21.71 5.36 6.66
N PRO A 316 -21.86 4.11 6.16
CA PRO A 316 -22.72 3.10 6.78
C PRO A 316 -22.09 2.35 7.97
N VAL A 317 -20.82 2.60 8.31
CA VAL A 317 -20.19 1.95 9.48
C VAL A 317 -20.53 2.69 10.79
N PRO A 318 -20.54 2.02 11.95
CA PRO A 318 -20.87 2.64 13.24
C PRO A 318 -19.99 3.84 13.55
N ASP A 319 -20.61 4.92 14.04
CA ASP A 319 -19.85 6.07 14.55
C ASP A 319 -19.10 5.70 15.83
N GLY A 320 -17.92 6.31 16.00
CA GLY A 320 -17.07 6.11 17.17
C GLY A 320 -15.59 6.19 16.84
N VAL A 321 -14.77 5.96 17.86
CA VAL A 321 -13.31 6.18 17.81
C VAL A 321 -12.61 5.41 16.69
N TRP A 322 -13.11 4.24 16.32
CA TRP A 322 -12.54 3.44 15.22
C TRP A 322 -12.79 4.08 13.86
N LYS A 323 -14.03 4.53 13.61
CA LYS A 323 -14.39 5.23 12.36
C LYS A 323 -13.61 6.53 12.23
N ASP A 324 -13.52 7.30 13.32
CA ASP A 324 -12.74 8.55 13.36
C ASP A 324 -11.26 8.29 13.02
N ALA A 325 -10.66 7.25 13.63
CA ALA A 325 -9.27 6.89 13.35
C ALA A 325 -9.04 6.41 11.90
N LEU A 326 -10.02 5.73 11.28
CA LEU A 326 -9.96 5.37 9.86
C LEU A 326 -10.09 6.59 8.95
N MET A 327 -10.90 7.60 9.33
CA MET A 327 -10.94 8.88 8.61
C MET A 327 -9.61 9.64 8.71
N ASP A 328 -9.00 9.69 9.90
CA ASP A 328 -7.70 10.35 10.11
C ASP A 328 -6.58 9.72 9.26
N VAL A 329 -6.67 8.42 8.95
CA VAL A 329 -5.72 7.73 8.04
C VAL A 329 -5.85 8.23 6.60
N ILE A 330 -7.06 8.53 6.13
CA ILE A 330 -7.30 9.10 4.80
C ILE A 330 -6.64 10.47 4.73
N ASP A 331 -6.92 11.33 5.71
CA ASP A 331 -6.41 12.69 5.75
C ASP A 331 -4.87 12.68 5.84
N PHE A 332 -4.29 11.79 6.67
CA PHE A 332 -2.84 11.59 6.74
C PHE A 332 -2.23 11.16 5.40
N CYS A 333 -2.94 10.33 4.64
CA CYS A 333 -2.47 9.89 3.33
C CYS A 333 -2.37 11.07 2.36
N ILE A 334 -3.41 11.91 2.31
CA ILE A 334 -3.52 13.05 1.39
C ILE A 334 -2.61 14.22 1.79
N GLU A 335 -2.51 14.54 3.09
CA GLU A 335 -1.73 15.69 3.59
C GLU A 335 -0.22 15.58 3.28
N ARG A 336 0.29 14.38 2.97
CA ARG A 336 1.69 14.18 2.56
C ARG A 336 2.05 14.88 1.25
N VAL A 337 1.06 15.20 0.43
CA VAL A 337 1.23 15.79 -0.91
C VAL A 337 0.42 17.07 -1.12
N SER A 338 -0.23 17.55 -0.04
CA SER A 338 -1.07 18.77 -0.05
C SER A 338 -0.31 19.99 0.43
#